data_AF-A0A521QB22-F1
#
_entry.id   AF-A0A521QB22-F1
#
_cell.length_a   1.000
_cell.length_b   1.000
_cell.length_c   1.000
_cell.angle_alpha   90.00
_cell.angle_beta   90.00
_cell.angle_gamma   90.00
#
_symmetry.space_group_name_H-M   'P 1'
#
loop_
_entity.id
_entity.type
_entity.pdbx_description
1 polymer ?
#
loop_
_entity_poly.entity_id
_entity_poly.type
_entity_poly.pdbx_seq_one_letter_code
_entity_poly.pdbx_strand_id
1 'polypeptide(L)'
;MFNSFHGDTVKNYRTWVGSGFKTPTVQDTVRDFLLHLAVESPAGKYQSLWPHQREAILRTVYAHEVLGLAGKDRRWKDLLLNVVTGGGKTAIIAALMAWLRLCHEVRSFVLLSPNTIVRERLRLDFEQPSREDSVWRKFNLFPPEFAHYVHDMTLHVLEPGSGSAGIRSAAVVLGNIHQLY
;
A
#
# COMPACT_ATOMS: atom_id res chain seq x y z
N MET A 1 2.96 14.12 -11.76
CA MET A 1 3.45 12.82 -11.25
C MET A 1 4.74 12.50 -12.02
N PHE A 2 5.93 12.58 -11.39
CA PHE A 2 7.13 12.01 -12.04
C PHE A 2 6.85 10.52 -12.22
N ASN A 3 6.67 10.11 -13.46
CA ASN A 3 6.16 8.80 -13.82
C ASN A 3 7.36 7.90 -14.09
N SER A 4 7.83 7.15 -13.09
CA SER A 4 9.01 6.28 -13.24
C SER A 4 8.87 5.25 -14.36
N PHE A 5 7.65 5.03 -14.85
CA PHE A 5 7.39 4.21 -16.03
C PHE A 5 7.42 5.10 -17.27
N HIS A 6 8.30 4.77 -18.20
CA HIS A 6 8.41 5.40 -19.51
C HIS A 6 8.49 4.34 -20.61
N GLY A 7 8.20 4.74 -21.85
CA GLY A 7 8.32 3.88 -23.03
C GLY A 7 7.56 2.57 -22.90
N ASP A 8 8.26 1.47 -23.12
CA ASP A 8 7.67 0.13 -23.12
C ASP A 8 7.23 -0.34 -21.73
N THR A 9 7.78 0.20 -20.64
CA THR A 9 7.30 -0.13 -19.28
C THR A 9 5.85 0.29 -19.08
N VAL A 10 5.45 1.45 -19.62
CA VAL A 10 4.04 1.92 -19.53
C VAL A 10 3.13 1.04 -20.38
N LYS A 11 3.59 0.64 -21.57
CA LYS A 11 2.81 -0.24 -22.45
C LYS A 11 2.58 -1.60 -21.78
N ASN A 12 3.65 -2.21 -21.27
CA ASN A 12 3.60 -3.50 -20.59
C ASN A 12 2.73 -3.44 -19.33
N TYR A 13 2.82 -2.35 -18.55
CA TYR A 13 1.93 -2.10 -17.42
C TYR A 13 0.45 -2.08 -17.85
N ARG A 14 0.11 -1.33 -18.90
CA ARG A 14 -1.27 -1.27 -19.42
C ARG A 14 -1.75 -2.63 -19.94
N THR A 15 -0.89 -3.38 -20.61
CA THR A 15 -1.21 -4.74 -21.07
C THR A 15 -1.48 -5.68 -19.89
N TRP A 16 -0.67 -5.60 -18.83
CA TRP A 16 -0.87 -6.39 -17.61
C TRP A 16 -2.16 -6.02 -16.88
N VAL A 17 -2.51 -4.73 -16.80
CA VAL A 17 -3.81 -4.30 -16.27
C VAL A 17 -4.95 -4.84 -17.15
N GLY A 18 -4.82 -4.73 -18.48
CA GLY A 18 -5.81 -5.22 -19.44
C GLY A 18 -5.98 -6.75 -19.45
N SER A 19 -4.99 -7.51 -19.01
CA SER A 19 -5.06 -8.98 -18.88
C SER A 19 -5.73 -9.44 -17.58
N GLY A 20 -6.18 -8.51 -16.73
CA GLY A 20 -6.68 -8.82 -15.39
C GLY A 20 -5.55 -9.27 -14.45
N PHE A 21 -4.38 -8.63 -14.58
CA PHE A 21 -3.18 -8.86 -13.76
C PHE A 21 -2.54 -10.26 -13.93
N LYS A 22 -2.92 -11.00 -14.97
CA LYS A 22 -2.40 -12.35 -15.23
C LYS A 22 -0.98 -12.29 -15.80
N THR A 23 -0.08 -13.04 -15.18
CA THR A 23 1.28 -13.34 -15.67
C THR A 23 1.80 -14.59 -14.95
N PRO A 24 2.69 -15.41 -15.56
CA PRO A 24 3.26 -16.59 -14.90
C PRO A 24 4.01 -16.30 -13.59
N THR A 25 4.41 -15.05 -13.36
CA THR A 25 5.22 -14.64 -12.19
C THR A 25 4.41 -14.14 -11.01
N VAL A 26 3.14 -13.76 -11.20
CA VAL A 26 2.28 -13.17 -10.16
C VAL A 26 1.42 -14.27 -9.57
N GLN A 27 1.42 -14.40 -8.24
CA GLN A 27 0.58 -15.37 -7.53
C GLN A 27 -0.90 -15.00 -7.64
N ASP A 28 -1.78 -16.01 -7.62
CA ASP A 28 -3.23 -15.79 -7.67
C ASP A 28 -3.74 -14.94 -6.49
N THR A 29 -3.13 -15.05 -5.31
CA THR A 29 -3.45 -14.23 -4.13
C THR A 29 -3.28 -12.73 -4.38
N VAL A 30 -2.22 -12.34 -5.10
CA VAL A 30 -1.99 -10.95 -5.50
C VAL A 30 -3.06 -10.50 -6.50
N ARG A 31 -3.38 -11.35 -7.48
CA ARG A 31 -4.43 -11.05 -8.47
C ARG A 31 -5.77 -10.84 -7.78
N ASP A 32 -6.15 -11.76 -6.90
CA ASP A 32 -7.44 -11.74 -6.21
C ASP A 32 -7.53 -10.52 -5.27
N PHE A 33 -6.43 -10.14 -4.61
CA PHE A 33 -6.36 -8.88 -3.86
C PHE A 33 -6.57 -7.64 -4.75
N LEU A 34 -5.91 -7.57 -5.91
CA LEU A 34 -6.08 -6.44 -6.83
C LEU A 34 -7.50 -6.37 -7.41
N LEU A 35 -8.10 -7.52 -7.71
CA LEU A 35 -9.49 -7.60 -8.14
C LEU A 35 -10.44 -7.14 -7.02
N HIS A 36 -10.20 -7.56 -5.78
CA HIS A 36 -10.95 -7.09 -4.61
C HIS A 36 -10.95 -5.57 -4.47
N LEU A 37 -9.79 -4.92 -4.64
CA LEU A 37 -9.70 -3.45 -4.62
C LEU A 37 -10.40 -2.74 -5.80
N ALA A 38 -10.62 -3.46 -6.91
CA ALA A 38 -11.28 -2.93 -8.09
C ALA A 38 -12.81 -2.92 -7.96
N VAL A 39 -13.38 -3.85 -7.15
CA VAL A 39 -14.83 -3.97 -6.93
C VAL A 39 -15.40 -2.68 -6.35
N GLU A 40 -16.52 -2.21 -6.90
CA GLU A 40 -17.26 -1.10 -6.33
C GLU A 40 -17.99 -1.53 -5.06
N SER A 41 -18.05 -0.65 -4.08
CA SER A 41 -18.72 -0.98 -2.83
C SER A 41 -20.19 -1.35 -3.06
N PRO A 42 -20.67 -2.51 -2.57
CA PRO A 42 -22.09 -2.82 -2.54
C PRO A 42 -22.85 -1.72 -1.78
N ALA A 43 -23.82 -1.10 -2.45
CA ALA A 43 -24.69 -0.06 -1.90
C ALA A 43 -23.94 1.10 -1.17
N GLY A 44 -22.71 1.42 -1.56
CA GLY A 44 -21.92 2.50 -0.94
C GLY A 44 -21.51 2.25 0.52
N LYS A 45 -21.58 1.00 1.00
CA LYS A 45 -21.15 0.59 2.35
C LYS A 45 -19.70 1.01 2.68
N TYR A 46 -18.84 1.04 1.68
CA TYR A 46 -17.43 1.36 1.73
C TYR A 46 -17.09 2.45 0.71
N GLN A 47 -16.00 3.18 0.97
CA GLN A 47 -15.46 4.12 0.00
C GLN A 47 -14.60 3.41 -1.03
N SER A 48 -14.87 3.67 -2.31
CA SER A 48 -13.99 3.23 -3.39
C SER A 48 -12.71 4.06 -3.40
N LEU A 49 -11.58 3.41 -3.64
CA LEU A 49 -10.31 4.09 -3.92
C LEU A 49 -10.47 4.98 -5.15
N TRP A 50 -9.96 6.22 -5.07
CA TRP A 50 -9.92 7.12 -6.22
C TRP A 50 -9.02 6.59 -7.34
N PRO A 51 -9.25 6.97 -8.60
CA PRO A 51 -8.47 6.48 -9.74
C PRO A 51 -6.96 6.61 -9.55
N HIS A 52 -6.47 7.74 -9.02
CA HIS A 52 -5.04 7.93 -8.77
C HIS A 52 -4.50 7.11 -7.59
N GLN A 53 -5.34 6.78 -6.60
CA GLN A 53 -4.96 5.88 -5.50
C GLN A 53 -4.80 4.45 -6.02
N ARG A 54 -5.77 3.98 -6.81
CA ARG A 54 -5.72 2.69 -7.49
C ARG A 54 -4.49 2.59 -8.40
N GLU A 55 -4.24 3.60 -9.22
CA GLU A 55 -3.08 3.66 -10.10
C GLU A 55 -1.75 3.61 -9.31
N ALA A 56 -1.66 4.32 -8.18
CA ALA A 56 -0.46 4.29 -7.33
C ALA A 56 -0.20 2.88 -6.75
N ILE A 57 -1.26 2.19 -6.29
CA ILE A 57 -1.18 0.83 -5.77
C ILE A 57 -0.77 -0.13 -6.89
N LEU A 58 -1.46 -0.12 -8.02
CA LEU A 58 -1.19 -1.00 -9.17
C LEU A 58 0.23 -0.86 -9.69
N ARG A 59 0.75 0.36 -9.79
CA ARG A 59 2.14 0.60 -10.20
C ARG A 59 3.15 0.06 -9.21
N THR A 60 2.86 0.17 -7.91
CA THR A 60 3.71 -0.35 -6.85
C THR A 60 3.77 -1.88 -6.90
N VAL A 61 2.60 -2.52 -7.02
CA VAL A 61 2.50 -3.98 -7.15
C VAL A 61 3.15 -4.47 -8.44
N TYR A 62 2.93 -3.79 -9.57
CA TYR A 62 3.59 -4.11 -10.83
C TYR A 62 5.12 -4.01 -10.73
N ALA A 63 5.63 -2.93 -10.13
CA ALA A 63 7.06 -2.75 -9.92
C ALA A 63 7.65 -3.88 -9.06
N HIS A 64 6.95 -4.30 -8.01
CA HIS A 64 7.41 -5.39 -7.16
C HIS A 64 7.32 -6.76 -7.84
N GLU A 65 6.12 -7.13 -8.28
CA GLU A 65 5.79 -8.49 -8.73
C GLU A 65 6.23 -8.79 -10.16
N VAL A 66 6.24 -7.77 -11.03
CA VAL A 66 6.54 -7.96 -12.46
C VAL A 66 7.94 -7.47 -12.79
N LEU A 67 8.37 -6.31 -12.27
CA LEU A 67 9.70 -5.80 -12.59
C LEU A 67 10.77 -6.35 -11.63
N GLY A 68 10.45 -6.46 -10.34
CA GLY A 68 11.35 -6.93 -9.28
C GLY A 68 11.56 -8.44 -9.30
N LEU A 69 10.47 -9.23 -9.27
CA LEU A 69 10.56 -10.70 -9.21
C LEU A 69 10.92 -11.36 -10.55
N ALA A 70 10.57 -10.76 -11.70
CA ALA A 70 10.95 -11.29 -13.01
C ALA A 70 12.43 -11.04 -13.39
N GLY A 71 13.29 -10.75 -12.42
CA GLY A 71 14.75 -10.82 -12.54
C GLY A 71 15.42 -9.68 -13.31
N LYS A 72 14.72 -8.59 -13.64
CA LYS A 72 15.32 -7.50 -14.44
C LYS A 72 16.06 -6.46 -13.62
N ASP A 73 15.61 -6.13 -12.40
CA ASP A 73 16.30 -5.15 -11.55
C ASP A 73 15.84 -5.22 -10.07
N ARG A 74 16.76 -5.47 -9.13
CA ARG A 74 16.46 -5.49 -7.69
C ARG A 74 16.24 -4.07 -7.11
N ARG A 75 16.50 -3.00 -7.87
CA ARG A 75 16.28 -1.59 -7.45
C ARG A 75 14.81 -1.22 -7.28
N TRP A 76 13.87 -2.01 -7.79
CA TRP A 76 12.43 -1.78 -7.62
C TRP A 76 11.90 -2.03 -6.19
N LYS A 77 12.78 -2.35 -5.23
CA LYS A 77 12.45 -2.36 -3.79
C LYS A 77 12.21 -0.95 -3.23
N ASP A 78 12.84 0.06 -3.83
CA ASP A 78 12.77 1.44 -3.37
C ASP A 78 11.87 2.26 -4.31
N LEU A 79 10.62 2.49 -3.89
CA LEU A 79 9.61 3.19 -4.68
C LEU A 79 9.23 4.54 -4.07
N LEU A 80 9.26 5.58 -4.89
CA LEU A 80 8.79 6.92 -4.51
C LEU A 80 7.46 7.23 -5.23
N LEU A 81 6.41 7.42 -4.44
CA LEU A 81 5.09 7.83 -4.94
C LEU A 81 4.86 9.32 -4.72
N ASN A 82 4.74 10.07 -5.81
CA ASN A 82 4.42 11.49 -5.77
C ASN A 82 2.90 11.71 -5.69
N VAL A 83 2.40 11.88 -4.46
CA VAL A 83 0.98 12.07 -4.17
C VAL A 83 0.73 13.43 -3.55
N VAL A 84 -0.14 14.22 -4.18
CA VAL A 84 -0.53 15.56 -3.71
C VAL A 84 -1.13 15.52 -2.30
N THR A 85 -1.10 16.66 -1.60
CA THR A 85 -1.79 16.81 -0.32
C THR A 85 -3.30 16.67 -0.51
N GLY A 86 -3.97 15.99 0.42
CA GLY A 86 -5.37 15.58 0.25
C GLY A 86 -5.61 14.40 -0.71
N GLY A 87 -4.60 13.94 -1.45
CA GLY A 87 -4.74 12.82 -2.41
C GLY A 87 -5.00 11.44 -1.79
N GLY A 88 -5.05 11.34 -0.46
CA GLY A 88 -5.29 10.11 0.28
C GLY A 88 -4.08 9.17 0.38
N LYS A 89 -2.91 9.73 0.70
CA LYS A 89 -1.67 8.98 0.96
C LYS A 89 -1.88 7.84 1.97
N THR A 90 -2.64 8.07 3.03
CA THR A 90 -2.99 7.06 4.04
C THR A 90 -3.70 5.84 3.45
N ALA A 91 -4.63 6.04 2.51
CA ALA A 91 -5.34 4.93 1.86
C ALA A 91 -4.40 4.10 0.98
N ILE A 92 -3.50 4.76 0.25
CA ILE A 92 -2.47 4.09 -0.56
C ILE A 92 -1.54 3.27 0.33
N ILE A 93 -1.02 3.87 1.40
CA ILE A 93 -0.13 3.19 2.35
C ILE A 93 -0.84 1.97 2.96
N ALA A 94 -2.04 2.14 3.48
CA ALA A 94 -2.81 1.05 4.08
C ALA A 94 -3.09 -0.08 3.07
N ALA A 95 -3.46 0.24 1.83
CA ALA A 95 -3.70 -0.77 0.80
C ALA A 95 -2.42 -1.56 0.47
N LEU A 96 -1.25 -0.90 0.40
CA LEU A 96 0.03 -1.57 0.19
C LEU A 96 0.42 -2.46 1.38
N MET A 97 0.11 -2.03 2.60
CA MET A 97 0.34 -2.84 3.79
C MET A 97 -0.57 -4.06 3.83
N ALA A 98 -1.85 -3.92 3.45
CA ALA A 98 -2.77 -5.04 3.33
C ALA A 98 -2.29 -6.05 2.27
N TRP A 99 -1.84 -5.56 1.11
CA TRP A 99 -1.23 -6.40 0.08
C TRP A 99 0.00 -7.15 0.61
N LEU A 100 0.95 -6.45 1.24
CA LEU A 100 2.17 -7.06 1.79
C LEU A 100 1.86 -8.07 2.91
N ARG A 101 0.87 -7.78 3.76
CA ARG A 101 0.45 -8.69 4.83
C ARG A 101 -0.21 -9.96 4.28
N LEU A 102 -1.05 -9.81 3.25
CA LEU A 102 -1.83 -10.91 2.67
C LEU A 102 -0.99 -11.77 1.72
N CYS A 103 -0.19 -11.14 0.84
CA CYS A 103 0.52 -11.83 -0.23
C CYS A 103 1.97 -12.19 0.11
N HIS A 104 2.58 -11.49 1.08
CA HIS A 104 4.00 -11.63 1.43
C HIS A 104 4.23 -11.86 2.93
N GLU A 105 3.16 -12.09 3.71
CA GLU A 105 3.19 -12.35 5.15
C GLU A 105 3.92 -11.29 5.99
N VAL A 106 4.01 -10.06 5.49
CA VAL A 106 4.69 -8.96 6.19
C VAL A 106 3.86 -8.51 7.39
N ARG A 107 4.45 -8.53 8.59
CA ARG A 107 3.78 -8.16 9.85
C ARG A 107 4.29 -6.88 10.49
N SER A 108 5.54 -6.50 10.25
CA SER A 108 6.17 -5.33 10.88
C SER A 108 6.49 -4.23 9.87
N PHE A 109 6.02 -3.02 10.17
CA PHE A 109 6.18 -1.85 9.31
C PHE A 109 6.72 -0.68 10.11
N VAL A 110 7.61 0.10 9.52
CA VAL A 110 8.06 1.39 10.06
C VAL A 110 7.48 2.51 9.23
N LEU A 111 6.89 3.50 9.90
CA LEU A 111 6.39 4.70 9.26
C LEU A 111 7.19 5.93 9.71
N LEU A 112 7.76 6.62 8.72
CA LEU A 112 8.38 7.93 8.87
C LEU A 112 7.34 8.99 8.50
N SER A 113 6.87 9.77 9.49
CA SER A 113 5.92 10.86 9.26
C SER A 113 6.41 12.17 9.91
N PRO A 114 6.58 13.25 9.14
CA PRO A 114 7.00 14.55 9.64
C PRO A 114 5.84 15.37 10.25
N ASN A 115 4.58 14.98 10.00
CA ASN A 115 3.41 15.71 10.48
C ASN A 115 2.72 14.92 11.62
N THR A 116 2.66 15.53 12.81
CA THR A 116 2.05 14.95 14.02
C THR A 116 0.59 14.54 13.84
N ILE A 117 -0.19 15.27 13.03
CA ILE A 117 -1.60 14.93 12.78
C ILE A 117 -1.72 13.66 11.93
N VAL A 118 -0.91 13.55 10.88
CA VAL A 118 -0.94 12.37 10.00
C VAL A 118 -0.43 11.14 10.75
N ARG A 119 0.60 11.34 11.57
CA ARG A 119 1.13 10.35 12.49
C ARG A 119 0.05 9.83 13.43
N GLU A 120 -0.66 10.71 14.12
CA GLU A 120 -1.71 10.31 15.08
C GLU A 120 -2.88 9.61 14.39
N ARG A 121 -3.30 10.08 13.20
CA ARG A 121 -4.35 9.42 12.41
C ARG A 121 -3.95 7.99 12.06
N LEU A 122 -2.73 7.79 11.56
CA LEU A 122 -2.21 6.47 11.23
C LEU A 122 -2.06 5.62 12.49
N ARG A 123 -1.56 6.17 13.60
CA ARG A 123 -1.47 5.44 14.87
C ARG A 123 -2.83 4.91 15.31
N LEU A 124 -3.85 5.77 15.33
CA LEU A 124 -5.22 5.40 15.70
C LEU A 124 -5.83 4.34 14.79
N ASP A 125 -5.60 4.43 13.47
CA ASP A 125 -6.10 3.43 12.53
C ASP A 125 -5.47 2.04 12.76
N PHE A 126 -4.27 1.97 13.36
CA PHE A 126 -3.59 0.71 13.68
C PHE A 126 -3.85 0.22 15.10
N GLU A 127 -3.97 1.12 16.08
CA GLU A 127 -4.31 0.76 17.47
C GLU A 127 -5.78 0.37 17.61
N GLN A 128 -6.65 0.93 16.77
CA GLN A 128 -8.10 0.71 16.80
C GLN A 128 -8.64 0.35 15.39
N PRO A 129 -8.18 -0.76 14.79
CA PRO A 129 -8.51 -1.11 13.41
C PRO A 129 -9.99 -1.49 13.22
N SER A 130 -10.70 -1.84 14.29
CA SER A 130 -12.13 -2.14 14.26
C SER A 130 -13.02 -0.89 14.20
N ARG A 131 -12.47 0.32 14.35
CA ARG A 131 -13.23 1.56 14.27
C ARG A 131 -13.85 1.72 12.87
N GLU A 132 -15.10 2.18 12.79
CA GLU A 132 -15.83 2.35 11.51
C GLU A 132 -15.13 3.31 10.54
N ASP A 133 -14.53 4.39 11.04
CA ASP A 133 -13.78 5.35 10.21
C ASP A 133 -12.29 5.02 10.08
N SER A 134 -11.85 3.83 10.51
CA SER A 134 -10.51 3.33 10.23
C SER A 134 -10.30 3.17 8.73
N VAL A 135 -9.10 3.43 8.23
CA VAL A 135 -8.77 3.27 6.80
C VAL A 135 -9.07 1.85 6.30
N TRP A 136 -8.92 0.83 7.14
CA TRP A 136 -9.15 -0.58 6.80
C TRP A 136 -10.61 -0.88 6.49
N ARG A 137 -11.52 -0.46 7.38
CA ARG A 137 -12.96 -0.69 7.23
C ARG A 137 -13.55 0.26 6.21
N LYS A 138 -13.15 1.53 6.25
CA LYS A 138 -13.61 2.58 5.33
C LYS A 138 -13.41 2.21 3.86
N PHE A 139 -12.27 1.60 3.51
CA PHE A 139 -11.96 1.19 2.14
C PHE A 139 -12.09 -0.32 1.90
N ASN A 140 -12.57 -1.08 2.89
CA ASN A 140 -12.67 -2.54 2.85
C ASN A 140 -11.38 -3.21 2.33
N LEU A 141 -10.23 -2.86 2.91
CA LEU A 141 -8.92 -3.21 2.32
C LEU A 141 -8.57 -4.70 2.41
N PHE A 142 -9.23 -5.46 3.27
CA PHE A 142 -9.06 -6.90 3.38
C PHE A 142 -10.34 -7.61 2.88
N PRO A 143 -10.20 -8.69 2.08
CA PRO A 143 -11.30 -9.61 1.85
C PRO A 143 -11.84 -10.15 3.19
N PRO A 144 -13.15 -10.47 3.30
CA PRO A 144 -13.77 -10.89 4.55
C PRO A 144 -13.04 -12.03 5.28
N GLU A 145 -12.54 -13.01 4.54
CA GLU A 145 -11.78 -14.15 5.05
C GLU A 145 -10.43 -13.77 5.66
N PHE A 146 -9.85 -12.64 5.25
CA PHE A 146 -8.56 -12.12 5.73
C PHE A 146 -8.70 -10.89 6.62
N ALA A 147 -9.92 -10.49 6.98
CA ALA A 147 -10.17 -9.28 7.78
C ALA A 147 -9.42 -9.27 9.13
N HIS A 148 -9.18 -10.46 9.70
CA HIS A 148 -8.45 -10.62 10.97
C HIS A 148 -6.97 -10.22 10.88
N TYR A 149 -6.35 -10.22 9.69
CA TYR A 149 -4.94 -9.85 9.51
C TYR A 149 -4.63 -8.42 9.92
N VAL A 150 -5.64 -7.55 9.98
CA VAL A 150 -5.46 -6.18 10.46
C VAL A 150 -4.95 -6.13 11.90
N HIS A 151 -5.30 -7.14 12.72
CA HIS A 151 -4.91 -7.23 14.12
C HIS A 151 -3.50 -7.79 14.33
N ASP A 152 -2.93 -8.43 13.30
CA ASP A 152 -1.60 -9.06 13.37
C ASP A 152 -0.48 -8.13 12.88
N MET A 153 -0.81 -6.93 12.40
CA MET A 153 0.16 -5.95 11.91
C MET A 153 0.66 -5.06 13.04
N THR A 154 1.97 -4.85 13.09
CA THR A 154 2.62 -3.93 14.02
C THR A 154 3.17 -2.72 13.25
N LEU A 155 2.84 -1.52 13.72
CA LEU A 155 3.35 -0.27 13.19
C LEU A 155 4.32 0.39 14.19
N HIS A 156 5.57 0.53 13.79
CA HIS A 156 6.54 1.35 14.51
C HIS A 156 6.56 2.76 13.92
N VAL A 157 6.14 3.72 14.73
CA VAL A 157 6.18 5.14 14.38
C VAL A 157 7.46 5.73 14.98
N LEU A 158 8.33 6.28 14.13
CA LEU A 158 9.55 6.91 14.60
C LEU A 158 9.31 8.37 14.98
N GLU A 159 9.76 8.73 16.17
CA GLU A 159 9.69 10.07 16.74
C GLU A 159 11.09 10.59 17.08
N PRO A 160 11.33 11.92 17.06
CA PRO A 160 12.57 12.48 17.59
C PRO A 160 12.80 11.99 19.03
N GLY A 161 13.95 11.34 19.28
CA GLY A 161 14.29 10.75 20.58
C GLY A 161 13.85 9.30 20.80
N SER A 162 13.12 8.68 19.86
CA SER A 162 12.78 7.25 19.95
C SER A 162 13.98 6.34 19.65
N GLY A 163 14.10 5.22 20.37
CA GLY A 163 15.21 4.27 20.22
C GLY A 163 15.19 3.51 18.89
N SER A 164 16.36 3.19 18.34
CA SER A 164 16.53 2.53 17.03
C SER A 164 16.10 1.05 16.97
N ALA A 165 15.64 0.48 18.08
CA ALA A 165 15.28 -0.94 18.18
C ALA A 165 14.15 -1.33 17.22
N GLY A 166 13.09 -0.52 17.11
CA GLY A 166 11.95 -0.77 16.21
C GLY A 166 12.28 -0.66 14.71
N ILE A 167 13.41 -0.03 14.36
CA ILE A 167 13.88 0.08 12.97
C ILE A 167 14.48 -1.24 12.49
N ARG A 168 15.22 -1.92 13.38
CA ARG A 168 15.92 -3.17 13.05
C ARG A 168 15.00 -4.37 12.89
N SER A 169 13.79 -4.31 13.45
CA SER A 169 12.78 -5.38 13.38
C SER A 169 11.75 -5.18 12.25
N ALA A 170 11.83 -4.08 11.51
CA ALA A 170 10.86 -3.74 10.48
C ALA A 170 11.24 -4.36 9.13
N ALA A 171 10.26 -4.99 8.49
CA ALA A 171 10.44 -5.57 7.16
C ALA A 171 10.30 -4.52 6.04
N VAL A 172 9.52 -3.46 6.27
CA VAL A 172 9.24 -2.40 5.28
C VAL A 172 9.24 -1.02 5.95
N VAL A 173 9.89 -0.04 5.29
CA VAL A 173 9.90 1.37 5.69
C VAL A 173 9.00 2.18 4.76
N LEU A 174 8.05 2.91 5.32
CA LEU A 174 7.09 3.75 4.62
C LEU A 174 7.36 5.21 4.98
N GLY A 175 7.72 6.03 4.00
CA GLY A 175 7.97 7.46 4.19
C GLY A 175 6.80 8.31 3.69
N ASN A 176 6.20 9.12 4.56
CA ASN A 176 5.27 10.16 4.14
C ASN A 176 5.96 11.53 4.23
N ILE A 177 6.73 11.91 3.22
CA ILE A 177 7.42 13.20 3.22
C ILE A 177 6.46 14.30 2.75
N HIS A 178 6.27 15.32 3.58
CA HIS A 178 5.59 16.56 3.19
C HIS A 178 6.67 17.62 2.99
N GLN A 179 6.77 18.20 1.78
CA GLN A 179 7.63 19.36 1.59
C GLN A 179 7.07 20.52 2.43
N LEU A 180 7.82 20.94 3.44
CA LEU A 180 7.67 22.25 4.06
C LEU A 180 8.22 23.24 3.04
N TYR A 181 7.35 24.12 2.54
CA TYR A 181 7.78 25.32 1.82
C TYR A 181 8.40 26.30 2.81
#